data_AF-A0A960K909-F1
#
_entry.id   AF-A0A960K909-F1
#
_cell.length_a   1.000
_cell.length_b   1.000
_cell.length_c   1.000
_cell.angle_alpha   90.00
_cell.angle_beta   90.00
_cell.angle_gamma   90.00
#
_symmetry.space_group_name_H-M   'P 1'
#
loop_
_entity.id
_entity.type
_entity.pdbx_description
1 polymer ?
#
loop_
_entity_poly.entity_id
_entity_poly.type
_entity_poly.pdbx_seq_one_letter_code
_entity_poly.pdbx_strand_id
1 'polypeptide(L)'
;MGQMEADATARRGHLRRRPLVAAAIALPVALSVAWSAASVDAIADVRHHVDHVAIVAAALVITGTCFVLGTVGLLATCLPVLGRAAGATSTRDRLRRLRTEFPALADEIATNPWFFRSWILNSIGTLVPCIVLVIAVLAMLPPPAWGLALLPAIDLVVSTAARAPVHVIIVRRRSAARAAAMAAAAS
;
A
#
# COMPACT_ATOMS: atom_id res chain seq x y z
N MET A 1 27.20 -6.58 30.03
CA MET A 1 25.95 -5.99 30.60
C MET A 1 25.38 -4.84 29.76
N GLY A 2 26.18 -3.91 29.20
CA GLY A 2 25.66 -2.74 28.46
C GLY A 2 24.88 -3.02 27.16
N GLN A 3 25.04 -4.19 26.52
CA GLN A 3 24.33 -4.54 25.28
C GLN A 3 22.86 -4.94 25.52
N MET A 4 22.53 -5.46 26.71
CA MET A 4 21.14 -5.82 27.08
C MET A 4 20.30 -4.59 27.41
N GLU A 5 20.90 -3.55 27.99
CA GLU A 5 20.20 -2.30 28.30
C GLU A 5 19.89 -1.50 27.04
N ALA A 6 20.83 -1.42 26.09
CA ALA A 6 20.61 -0.74 24.80
C ALA A 6 19.42 -1.34 24.02
N ASP A 7 19.31 -2.67 24.01
CA ASP A 7 18.24 -3.41 23.30
C ASP A 7 16.86 -3.25 24.00
N ALA A 8 16.85 -3.10 25.33
CA ALA A 8 15.65 -2.82 26.10
C ALA A 8 15.12 -1.39 25.89
N THR A 9 16.02 -0.39 25.78
CA THR A 9 15.65 0.99 25.43
C THR A 9 15.12 1.13 24.01
N ALA A 10 15.72 0.43 23.02
CA ALA A 10 15.23 0.43 21.64
C ALA A 10 13.82 -0.19 21.52
N ARG A 11 13.55 -1.29 22.24
CA ARG A 11 12.21 -1.89 22.31
C ARG A 11 11.17 -1.00 22.99
N ARG A 12 11.53 -0.28 24.06
CA ARG A 12 10.64 0.70 24.72
C ARG A 12 10.31 1.88 23.80
N GLY A 13 11.27 2.36 23.00
CA GLY A 13 11.04 3.41 22.00
C GLY A 13 10.07 2.99 20.90
N HIS A 14 10.16 1.75 20.43
CA HIS A 14 9.27 1.22 19.39
C HIS A 14 7.83 0.99 19.87
N LEU A 15 7.64 0.57 21.14
CA LEU A 15 6.32 0.35 21.72
C LEU A 15 5.58 1.67 22.04
N ARG A 16 6.30 2.73 22.43
CA ARG A 16 5.70 4.06 22.68
C ARG A 16 5.21 4.78 21.41
N ARG A 17 5.75 4.46 20.23
CA ARG A 17 5.34 5.10 18.96
C ARG A 17 4.10 4.49 18.32
N ARG A 18 3.77 3.23 18.64
CA ARG A 18 2.58 2.54 18.13
C ARG A 18 1.24 3.21 18.50
N PRO A 19 0.99 3.65 19.75
CA PRO A 19 -0.26 4.33 20.08
C PRO A 19 -0.37 5.70 19.42
N LEU A 20 0.73 6.42 19.20
CA LEU A 20 0.72 7.72 18.53
C LEU A 20 0.38 7.60 17.03
N VAL A 21 0.90 6.58 16.34
CA VAL A 21 0.55 6.31 14.94
C VAL A 21 -0.89 5.82 14.83
N ALA A 22 -1.34 4.95 15.74
CA ALA A 22 -2.73 4.50 15.78
C ALA A 22 -3.70 5.65 16.05
N ALA A 23 -3.38 6.55 16.99
CA ALA A 23 -4.18 7.74 17.27
C ALA A 23 -4.18 8.74 16.11
N ALA A 24 -3.03 8.93 15.45
CA ALA A 24 -2.90 9.81 14.28
C ALA A 24 -3.72 9.35 13.07
N ILE A 25 -4.03 8.06 12.96
CA ILE A 25 -4.88 7.48 11.90
C ILE A 25 -6.34 7.40 12.37
N ALA A 26 -6.59 6.96 13.61
CA ALA A 26 -7.94 6.77 14.13
C ALA A 26 -8.70 8.08 14.31
N LEU A 27 -8.01 9.16 14.72
CA LEU A 27 -8.65 10.45 14.98
C LEU A 27 -9.22 11.10 13.70
N PRO A 28 -8.48 11.20 12.57
CA PRO A 28 -9.06 11.67 11.32
C PRO A 28 -10.20 10.79 10.79
N VAL A 29 -10.12 9.46 10.96
CA VAL A 29 -11.17 8.53 10.56
C VAL A 29 -12.45 8.79 11.36
N ALA A 30 -12.34 8.89 12.69
CA ALA A 30 -13.47 9.16 13.56
C ALA A 30 -14.09 10.54 13.27
N LEU A 31 -13.26 11.56 13.04
CA LEU A 31 -13.71 12.90 12.64
C LEU A 31 -14.43 12.87 11.29
N SER A 32 -13.89 12.16 10.30
CA SER A 32 -14.52 12.02 8.98
C SER A 32 -15.89 11.32 9.10
N VAL A 33 -16.00 10.24 9.88
CA VAL A 33 -17.27 9.51 10.08
C VAL A 33 -18.29 10.36 10.83
N ALA A 34 -17.88 11.01 11.93
CA ALA A 34 -18.76 11.88 12.72
C ALA A 34 -19.27 13.07 11.88
N TRP A 35 -18.39 13.65 11.07
CA TRP A 35 -18.75 14.73 10.15
C TRP A 35 -19.73 14.29 9.05
N SER A 36 -19.53 13.09 8.52
CA SER A 36 -20.43 12.48 7.52
C SER A 36 -21.82 12.26 8.09
N ALA A 37 -21.89 11.73 9.32
CA ALA A 37 -23.15 11.52 10.04
C ALA A 37 -23.87 12.85 10.34
N ALA A 38 -23.13 13.91 10.66
CA ALA A 38 -23.67 15.25 10.90
C ALA A 38 -24.14 15.97 9.62
N SER A 39 -23.68 15.53 8.44
CA SER A 39 -23.94 16.20 7.15
C SER A 39 -24.88 15.41 6.23
N VAL A 40 -25.54 14.36 6.74
CA VAL A 40 -26.39 13.44 5.95
C VAL A 40 -27.47 14.19 5.17
N ASP A 41 -28.13 15.18 5.79
CA ASP A 41 -29.20 15.95 5.14
C ASP A 41 -28.67 16.85 4.01
N ALA A 42 -27.43 17.32 4.09
CA ALA A 42 -26.77 18.09 3.02
C ALA A 42 -26.26 17.19 1.87
N ILE A 43 -26.12 15.88 2.12
CA ILE A 43 -25.69 14.88 1.12
C ILE A 43 -26.90 14.30 0.36
N ALA A 44 -28.08 14.27 1.00
CA ALA A 44 -29.31 13.73 0.42
C ALA A 44 -29.81 14.47 -0.84
N ASP A 45 -29.36 15.71 -1.05
CA ASP A 45 -29.75 16.57 -2.18
C ASP A 45 -28.97 16.31 -3.49
N VAL A 46 -27.98 15.40 -3.49
CA VAL A 46 -27.13 15.09 -4.67
C VAL A 46 -27.83 14.15 -5.68
N ARG A 47 -29.17 14.11 -5.66
CA ARG A 47 -30.02 13.18 -6.44
C ARG A 47 -29.99 13.36 -7.96
N HIS A 48 -29.24 14.31 -8.52
CA HIS A 48 -29.32 14.66 -9.95
C HIS A 48 -28.11 14.30 -10.83
N HIS A 49 -27.13 13.52 -10.34
CA HIS A 49 -25.86 13.28 -11.08
C HIS A 49 -25.63 11.80 -11.46
N VAL A 50 -26.64 11.14 -12.03
CA VAL A 50 -26.60 9.69 -12.35
C VAL A 50 -25.41 9.31 -13.24
N ASP A 51 -25.08 10.14 -14.23
CA ASP A 51 -23.95 9.88 -15.13
C ASP A 51 -22.60 9.92 -14.41
N HIS A 52 -22.44 10.82 -13.44
CA HIS A 52 -21.21 10.93 -12.66
C HIS A 52 -21.06 9.74 -11.71
N VAL A 53 -22.17 9.28 -11.11
CA VAL A 53 -22.19 8.07 -10.29
C VAL A 53 -21.79 6.85 -11.11
N ALA A 54 -22.28 6.72 -12.35
CA ALA A 54 -21.93 5.61 -13.24
C ALA A 54 -20.44 5.64 -13.61
N ILE A 55 -19.87 6.81 -13.93
CA ILE A 55 -18.44 6.96 -14.24
C ILE A 55 -17.57 6.61 -13.02
N VAL A 56 -17.93 7.09 -11.83
CA VAL A 56 -17.22 6.77 -10.59
C VAL A 56 -17.29 5.27 -10.28
N ALA A 57 -18.47 4.66 -10.40
CA ALA A 57 -18.66 3.23 -10.18
C ALA A 57 -17.84 2.38 -11.17
N ALA A 58 -17.84 2.74 -12.46
CA ALA A 58 -17.04 2.07 -13.48
C ALA A 58 -15.53 2.18 -13.19
N ALA A 59 -15.05 3.37 -12.80
CA ALA A 59 -13.66 3.57 -12.40
C ALA A 59 -13.28 2.71 -11.18
N LEU A 60 -14.16 2.60 -10.18
CA LEU A 60 -13.96 1.75 -9.00
C LEU A 60 -13.92 0.25 -9.38
N VAL A 61 -14.76 -0.21 -10.31
CA VAL A 61 -14.75 -1.62 -10.78
C VAL A 61 -13.44 -1.95 -11.51
N ILE A 62 -13.01 -1.08 -12.42
CA ILE A 62 -11.75 -1.29 -13.19
C ILE A 62 -10.56 -1.33 -12.23
N THR A 63 -10.48 -0.37 -11.31
CA THR A 63 -9.39 -0.29 -10.34
C THR A 63 -9.40 -1.43 -9.33
N GLY A 64 -10.59 -1.85 -8.87
CA GLY A 64 -10.75 -3.06 -8.05
C GLY A 64 -10.27 -4.31 -8.79
N THR A 65 -10.54 -4.42 -10.08
CA THR A 65 -10.04 -5.52 -10.93
C THR A 65 -8.51 -5.50 -11.03
N CYS A 66 -7.91 -4.32 -11.25
CA CYS A 66 -6.45 -4.15 -11.22
C CYS A 66 -5.85 -4.55 -9.87
N PHE A 67 -6.51 -4.19 -8.76
CA PHE A 67 -6.08 -4.57 -7.42
C PHE A 67 -6.05 -6.09 -7.24
N VAL A 68 -7.13 -6.78 -7.62
CA VAL A 68 -7.24 -8.25 -7.52
C VAL A 68 -6.19 -8.92 -8.38
N LEU A 69 -6.07 -8.55 -9.66
CA LEU A 69 -5.08 -9.13 -10.58
C LEU A 69 -3.64 -8.87 -10.10
N GLY A 70 -3.36 -7.66 -9.63
CA GLY A 70 -2.08 -7.30 -9.05
C GLY A 70 -1.77 -8.11 -7.79
N THR A 71 -2.74 -8.28 -6.89
CA THR A 71 -2.58 -9.09 -5.67
C THR A 71 -2.34 -10.56 -5.99
N VAL A 72 -3.10 -11.13 -6.93
CA VAL A 72 -2.93 -12.52 -7.36
C VAL A 72 -1.54 -12.73 -7.96
N GLY A 73 -1.08 -11.81 -8.82
CA GLY A 73 0.26 -11.94 -9.41
C GLY A 73 1.40 -11.71 -8.41
N LEU A 74 1.24 -10.81 -7.44
CA LEU A 74 2.18 -10.64 -6.33
C LEU A 74 2.21 -11.89 -5.45
N LEU A 75 1.05 -12.46 -5.12
CA LEU A 75 0.98 -13.71 -4.38
C LEU A 75 1.60 -14.86 -5.17
N ALA A 76 1.30 -15.02 -6.45
CA ALA A 76 1.87 -16.09 -7.28
C ALA A 76 3.40 -16.01 -7.39
N THR A 77 3.98 -14.81 -7.36
CA THR A 77 5.43 -14.61 -7.38
C THR A 77 6.08 -14.78 -6.00
N CYS A 78 5.38 -14.46 -4.92
CA CYS A 78 5.90 -14.60 -3.56
C CYS A 78 5.60 -15.96 -2.88
N LEU A 79 4.52 -16.66 -3.26
CA LEU A 79 4.08 -17.93 -2.67
C LEU A 79 5.13 -19.03 -2.75
N PRO A 80 5.81 -19.25 -3.89
CA PRO A 80 6.84 -20.29 -4.00
C PRO A 80 7.98 -20.09 -3.00
N VAL A 81 8.20 -18.87 -2.55
CA VAL A 81 9.28 -18.52 -1.62
C VAL A 81 8.79 -18.52 -0.17
N LEU A 82 7.58 -18.02 0.07
CA LEU A 82 6.91 -18.18 1.37
C LEU A 82 6.66 -19.66 1.71
N GLY A 83 6.43 -20.51 0.70
CA GLY A 83 6.31 -21.96 0.82
C GLY A 83 7.59 -22.67 1.27
N ARG A 84 8.77 -22.18 0.86
CA ARG A 84 10.07 -22.72 1.35
C ARG A 84 10.28 -22.45 2.85
N ALA A 85 9.69 -21.38 3.37
CA ALA A 85 9.69 -21.05 4.80
C ALA A 85 8.62 -21.82 5.61
N ALA A 86 7.69 -22.53 4.96
CA ALA A 86 6.58 -23.22 5.63
C ALA A 86 7.04 -24.40 6.50
N GLY A 87 8.20 -25.02 6.19
CA GLY A 87 8.81 -26.10 6.98
C GLY A 87 9.53 -25.67 8.27
N ALA A 88 9.46 -24.39 8.66
CA ALA A 88 10.06 -23.91 9.91
C ALA A 88 9.09 -24.10 11.08
N THR A 89 9.54 -24.83 12.09
CA THR A 89 8.79 -25.23 13.30
C THR A 89 8.63 -24.12 14.33
N SER A 90 9.36 -23.00 14.20
CA SER A 90 9.25 -21.84 15.09
C SER A 90 9.19 -20.50 14.33
N THR A 91 8.47 -19.52 14.89
CA THR A 91 8.41 -18.14 14.37
C THR A 91 9.78 -17.49 14.28
N ARG A 92 10.69 -17.85 15.20
CA ARG A 92 12.07 -17.35 15.25
C ARG A 92 12.89 -17.89 14.07
N ASP A 93 12.72 -19.17 13.72
CA ASP A 93 13.37 -19.77 12.56
C ASP A 93 12.77 -19.29 11.25
N ARG A 94 11.45 -19.04 11.19
CA ARG A 94 10.81 -18.36 10.05
C ARG A 94 11.43 -17.00 9.79
N LEU A 95 11.57 -16.16 10.82
CA LEU A 95 12.20 -14.84 10.71
C LEU A 95 13.69 -14.93 10.33
N ARG A 96 14.41 -15.93 10.85
CA ARG A 96 15.83 -16.13 10.55
C ARG A 96 16.03 -16.55 9.09
N ARG A 97 15.24 -17.52 8.61
CA ARG A 97 15.23 -17.97 7.21
C ARG A 97 14.78 -16.87 6.27
N LEU A 98 13.70 -16.16 6.59
CA LEU A 98 13.27 -14.98 5.85
C LEU A 98 14.41 -13.99 5.74
N ARG A 99 15.12 -13.66 6.82
CA ARG A 99 16.22 -12.70 6.77
C ARG A 99 17.39 -13.13 5.89
N THR A 100 17.75 -14.41 5.87
CA THR A 100 18.82 -14.95 5.01
C THR A 100 18.40 -15.10 3.56
N GLU A 101 17.13 -15.44 3.31
CA GLU A 101 16.60 -15.65 1.97
C GLU A 101 16.06 -14.34 1.35
N PHE A 102 15.79 -13.31 2.16
CA PHE A 102 15.25 -12.02 1.73
C PHE A 102 16.08 -11.33 0.63
N PRO A 103 17.43 -11.34 0.66
CA PRO A 103 18.22 -10.70 -0.38
C PRO A 103 18.07 -11.42 -1.73
N ALA A 104 18.20 -12.76 -1.75
CA ALA A 104 18.01 -13.57 -2.94
C ALA A 104 16.56 -13.47 -3.45
N LEU A 105 15.59 -13.44 -2.52
CA LEU A 105 14.20 -13.19 -2.80
C LEU A 105 13.98 -11.82 -3.43
N ALA A 106 14.58 -10.77 -2.87
CA ALA A 106 14.48 -9.42 -3.38
C ALA A 106 15.10 -9.29 -4.78
N ASP A 107 16.15 -10.06 -5.08
CA ASP A 107 16.76 -10.14 -6.41
C ASP A 107 15.86 -10.88 -7.41
N GLU A 108 15.29 -12.02 -7.04
CA GLU A 108 14.34 -12.78 -7.88
C GLU A 108 13.07 -11.95 -8.14
N ILE A 109 12.55 -11.29 -7.11
CA ILE A 109 11.42 -10.37 -7.18
C ILE A 109 11.73 -9.16 -8.08
N ALA A 110 12.92 -8.57 -7.95
CA ALA A 110 13.29 -7.38 -8.72
C ALA A 110 13.55 -7.70 -10.20
N THR A 111 14.04 -8.89 -10.51
CA THR A 111 14.35 -9.33 -11.88
C THR A 111 13.14 -9.95 -12.58
N ASN A 112 12.13 -10.39 -11.84
CA ASN A 112 10.90 -10.94 -12.42
C ASN A 112 10.00 -9.86 -13.04
N PRO A 113 9.79 -9.84 -14.38
CA PRO A 113 8.94 -8.85 -15.04
C PRO A 113 7.48 -8.97 -14.63
N TRP A 114 7.01 -10.17 -14.25
CA TRP A 114 5.65 -10.39 -13.76
C TRP A 114 5.44 -9.73 -12.40
N PHE A 115 6.39 -9.86 -11.48
CA PHE A 115 6.28 -9.21 -10.17
C PHE A 115 6.08 -7.71 -10.32
N PHE A 116 6.88 -7.05 -11.17
CA PHE A 116 6.75 -5.61 -11.39
C PHE A 116 5.42 -5.21 -12.02
N ARG A 117 4.93 -5.97 -13.01
CA ARG A 117 3.61 -5.70 -13.61
C ARG A 117 2.50 -5.87 -12.57
N SER A 118 2.56 -6.91 -11.76
CA SER A 118 1.61 -7.16 -10.67
C SER A 118 1.69 -6.10 -9.58
N TRP A 119 2.90 -5.62 -9.26
CA TRP A 119 3.13 -4.51 -8.35
C TRP A 119 2.54 -3.20 -8.88
N ILE A 120 2.69 -2.91 -10.18
CA ILE A 120 2.05 -1.75 -10.83
C ILE A 120 0.52 -1.88 -10.78
N LEU A 121 -0.03 -3.02 -11.22
CA LEU A 121 -1.48 -3.26 -11.23
C LEU A 121 -2.09 -3.11 -9.84
N ASN A 122 -1.43 -3.68 -8.83
CA ASN A 122 -1.85 -3.54 -7.45
C ASN A 122 -1.75 -2.08 -6.98
N SER A 123 -0.68 -1.36 -7.35
CA SER A 123 -0.51 0.05 -7.00
C SER A 123 -1.58 0.93 -7.64
N ILE A 124 -1.88 0.74 -8.92
CA ILE A 124 -2.99 1.41 -9.62
C ILE A 124 -4.30 1.10 -8.92
N GLY A 125 -4.58 -0.18 -8.66
CA GLY A 125 -5.81 -0.62 -8.02
C GLY A 125 -5.98 -0.18 -6.56
N THR A 126 -4.94 0.35 -5.92
CA THR A 126 -5.04 0.89 -4.55
C THR A 126 -5.05 2.42 -4.54
N LEU A 127 -4.24 3.07 -5.39
CA LEU A 127 -4.07 4.53 -5.40
C LEU A 127 -5.16 5.23 -6.21
N VAL A 128 -5.53 4.69 -7.37
CA VAL A 128 -6.52 5.32 -8.26
C VAL A 128 -7.93 5.38 -7.65
N PRO A 129 -8.44 4.35 -6.93
CA PRO A 129 -9.71 4.48 -6.21
C PRO A 129 -9.72 5.64 -5.22
N CYS A 130 -8.61 5.85 -4.49
CA CYS A 130 -8.50 6.96 -3.55
C CYS A 130 -8.57 8.31 -4.25
N ILE A 131 -7.86 8.47 -5.38
CA ILE A 131 -7.90 9.68 -6.21
C ILE A 131 -9.31 9.92 -6.76
N VAL A 132 -9.94 8.88 -7.31
CA VAL A 132 -11.32 8.95 -7.85
C VAL A 132 -12.30 9.36 -6.77
N LEU A 133 -12.20 8.80 -5.55
CA LEU A 133 -13.07 9.16 -4.43
C LEU A 133 -12.84 10.58 -3.93
N VAL A 134 -11.59 11.04 -3.86
CA VAL A 134 -11.28 12.45 -3.51
C VAL A 134 -11.91 13.39 -4.54
N ILE A 135 -11.70 13.15 -5.83
CA ILE A 135 -12.25 13.98 -6.90
C ILE A 135 -13.78 13.94 -6.88
N ALA A 136 -14.39 12.76 -6.71
CA ALA A 136 -15.84 12.61 -6.65
C ALA A 136 -16.45 13.38 -5.48
N VAL A 137 -15.84 13.30 -4.28
CA VAL A 137 -16.30 14.08 -3.12
C VAL A 137 -16.20 15.58 -3.37
N LEU A 138 -15.06 16.06 -3.88
CA LEU A 138 -14.85 17.50 -4.10
C LEU A 138 -15.72 18.05 -5.24
N ALA A 139 -16.01 17.24 -6.26
CA ALA A 139 -16.79 17.67 -7.43
C ALA A 139 -18.30 17.52 -7.24
N MET A 140 -18.75 16.52 -6.46
CA MET A 140 -20.18 16.15 -6.38
C MET A 140 -20.84 16.51 -5.04
N LEU A 141 -20.08 16.72 -3.97
CA LEU A 141 -20.63 17.06 -2.66
C LEU A 141 -20.46 18.55 -2.37
N PRO A 142 -21.39 19.16 -1.62
CA PRO A 142 -21.26 20.56 -1.24
C PRO A 142 -20.05 20.77 -0.30
N PRO A 143 -19.46 21.98 -0.23
CA PRO A 143 -18.26 22.26 0.56
C PRO A 143 -18.29 21.79 2.02
N PRO A 144 -19.42 21.87 2.75
CA PRO A 144 -19.52 21.28 4.08
C PRO A 144 -19.19 19.79 4.07
N ALA A 145 -19.59 19.02 3.07
CA ALA A 145 -19.34 17.58 3.01
C ALA A 145 -17.93 17.20 2.49
N TRP A 146 -17.08 18.15 2.09
CA TRP A 146 -15.72 17.85 1.60
C TRP A 146 -14.81 17.18 2.64
N GLY A 147 -15.15 17.26 3.92
CA GLY A 147 -14.49 16.49 4.98
C GLY A 147 -14.46 14.98 4.71
N LEU A 148 -15.39 14.45 3.91
CA LEU A 148 -15.39 13.06 3.44
C LEU A 148 -14.16 12.68 2.59
N ALA A 149 -13.52 13.64 1.93
CA ALA A 149 -12.33 13.40 1.12
C ALA A 149 -11.07 13.16 1.96
N LEU A 150 -11.09 13.52 3.26
CA LEU A 150 -9.95 13.32 4.15
C LEU A 150 -9.59 11.84 4.28
N LEU A 151 -10.59 10.96 4.38
CA LEU A 151 -10.37 9.53 4.55
C LEU A 151 -9.62 8.90 3.35
N PRO A 152 -10.09 9.02 2.09
CA PRO A 152 -9.34 8.52 0.94
C PRO A 152 -8.03 9.29 0.69
N ALA A 153 -7.93 10.57 1.05
CA ALA A 153 -6.68 11.32 0.93
C ALA A 153 -5.60 10.79 1.91
N ILE A 154 -5.97 10.48 3.15
CA ILE A 154 -5.07 9.86 4.13
C ILE A 154 -4.65 8.47 3.65
N ASP A 155 -5.61 7.67 3.17
CA ASP A 155 -5.29 6.33 2.65
C ASP A 155 -4.33 6.40 1.46
N LEU A 156 -4.51 7.39 0.57
CA LEU A 156 -3.59 7.65 -0.54
C LEU A 156 -2.17 7.96 -0.03
N VAL A 157 -2.04 8.85 0.96
CA VAL A 157 -0.73 9.23 1.54
C VAL A 157 -0.07 8.04 2.23
N VAL A 158 -0.81 7.30 3.06
CA VAL A 158 -0.30 6.14 3.79
C VAL A 158 0.10 5.03 2.82
N SER A 159 -0.74 4.71 1.84
CA SER A 159 -0.45 3.72 0.80
C SER A 159 0.77 4.09 -0.02
N THR A 160 0.92 5.37 -0.39
CA THR A 160 2.11 5.85 -1.12
C THR A 160 3.37 5.75 -0.27
N ALA A 161 3.30 6.19 0.99
CA ALA A 161 4.41 6.11 1.94
C ALA A 161 4.86 4.67 2.22
N ALA A 162 3.91 3.74 2.35
CA ALA A 162 4.19 2.31 2.55
C ALA A 162 4.84 1.66 1.32
N ARG A 163 4.50 2.11 0.11
CA ARG A 163 5.01 1.57 -1.17
C ARG A 163 6.35 2.18 -1.60
N ALA A 164 6.67 3.40 -1.16
CA ALA A 164 7.87 4.12 -1.59
C ALA A 164 9.19 3.35 -1.34
N PRO A 165 9.43 2.72 -0.17
CA PRO A 165 10.66 1.95 0.06
C PRO A 165 10.79 0.76 -0.89
N VAL A 166 9.69 0.05 -1.13
CA VAL A 166 9.63 -1.11 -2.03
C VAL A 166 9.92 -0.67 -3.47
N HIS A 167 9.32 0.44 -3.91
CA HIS A 167 9.58 1.01 -5.23
C HIS A 167 11.07 1.36 -5.43
N VAL A 168 11.68 2.04 -4.46
CA VAL A 168 13.11 2.42 -4.52
C VAL A 168 14.00 1.18 -4.65
N ILE A 169 13.72 0.13 -3.86
CA ILE A 169 14.48 -1.12 -3.93
C ILE A 169 14.36 -1.76 -5.31
N ILE A 170 13.13 -1.87 -5.85
CA ILE A 170 12.88 -2.48 -7.16
C ILE A 170 13.59 -1.70 -8.28
N VAL A 171 13.47 -0.38 -8.31
CA VAL A 171 14.08 0.46 -9.36
C VAL A 171 15.60 0.39 -9.32
N ARG A 172 16.21 0.45 -8.12
CA ARG A 172 17.67 0.32 -7.97
C ARG A 172 18.19 -1.04 -8.45
N ARG A 173 17.51 -2.11 -8.08
CA ARG A 173 17.92 -3.48 -8.48
C ARG A 173 17.77 -3.69 -9.98
N ARG A 174 16.69 -3.21 -10.61
CA ARG A 174 16.50 -3.31 -12.08
C ARG A 174 17.50 -2.47 -12.86
N SER A 175 17.82 -1.26 -12.40
CA SER A 175 18.83 -0.42 -13.05
C SER A 175 20.21 -1.05 -12.98
N ALA A 176 20.59 -1.63 -11.83
CA ALA A 176 21.83 -2.39 -11.68
C ALA A 176 21.87 -3.62 -12.61
N ALA A 177 20.79 -4.41 -12.67
CA ALA A 177 20.70 -5.56 -13.56
C ALA A 177 20.82 -5.17 -15.04
N ARG A 178 20.20 -4.06 -15.45
CA ARG A 178 20.29 -3.53 -16.81
C ARG A 178 21.70 -3.05 -17.15
N ALA A 179 22.37 -2.36 -16.22
CA ALA A 179 23.75 -1.93 -16.39
C ALA A 179 24.70 -3.12 -16.55
N ALA A 180 24.54 -4.17 -15.74
CA ALA A 180 25.33 -5.40 -15.85
C ALA A 180 25.12 -6.12 -17.19
N ALA A 181 23.87 -6.21 -17.66
CA ALA A 181 23.55 -6.80 -18.96
C ALA A 181 24.16 -6.02 -20.13
N MET A 182 24.16 -4.68 -20.05
CA MET A 182 24.79 -3.82 -21.07
C MET A 182 26.32 -3.97 -21.09
N ALA A 183 26.95 -4.08 -19.92
CA ALA A 183 28.39 -4.30 -19.82
C ALA A 183 28.80 -5.66 -20.41
N ALA A 184 28.02 -6.71 -20.14
CA ALA A 184 28.27 -8.05 -20.69
C ALA A 184 28.04 -8.14 -22.21
N ALA A 185 27.18 -7.29 -22.78
CA ALA A 185 26.99 -7.24 -24.23
C ALA A 185 28.08 -6.45 -24.96
N ALA A 186 28.90 -5.68 -24.23
CA ALA A 186 30.00 -4.88 -24.78
C ALA A 186 31.38 -5.58 -24.68
N SER A 187 31.43 -6.74 -24.02
CA SER A 187 32.61 -7.62 -23.89
C SER A 187 32.52 -8.81 -24.84
#